data_AF-A0A9X3F1Y1-F1
#
_entry.id   AF-A0A9X3F1Y1-F1
#
_cell.length_a   1.000
_cell.length_b   1.000
_cell.length_c   1.000
_cell.angle_alpha   90.00
_cell.angle_beta   90.00
_cell.angle_gamma   90.00
#
_symmetry.space_group_name_H-M   'P 1'
#
loop_
_entity.id
_entity.type
_entity.pdbx_description
1 polymer ?
#
loop_
_entity_poly.entity_id
_entity_poly.type
_entity_poly.pdbx_seq_one_letter_code
_entity_poly.pdbx_strand_id
1 'polypeptide(L)'
;MFLAFYLLFNIVPHGLAGVPVAGDWLLELWLELWGALMPLLGNAALGIEGPIEVVPTGSGDMTWNYVQQFWFVVIAAAVAVAWTVLERRRRDLAPFHAWLRIAVRYSLALAMFSYGLAKWSGNQFQPPDALRLGETFGDASPMGLAWTFLGFSPAYCWFTGLAEVLAGALLVWRRTATLGGLLAAGVMANVVMINFCFDVPVKLYSSLLLLMAVVVAAHDAPRLLAVLVYNTPAPPADLSAPVLGPKLRVLRVVAKALFLLMVPVSFVMQRAAVAEMMAMASYGPLYGLWEVETFSRDGAVRPADPNDALRWRRCSSATSPTRWCAR
;
A
#
# COMPACT_ATOMS: atom_id res chain seq x y z
N MET A 1 -17.75 1.50 17.47
CA MET A 1 -17.60 0.03 17.32
C MET A 1 -17.39 -0.38 15.87
N PHE A 2 -18.27 0.00 14.93
CA PHE A 2 -18.09 -0.28 13.49
C PHE A 2 -16.65 -0.05 12.98
N LEU A 3 -16.17 1.19 13.09
CA LEU A 3 -14.83 1.56 12.63
C LEU A 3 -13.72 0.75 13.31
N ALA A 4 -13.90 0.38 14.57
CA ALA A 4 -12.93 -0.44 15.29
C ALA A 4 -12.83 -1.83 14.67
N PHE A 5 -13.96 -2.50 14.42
CA PHE A 5 -13.96 -3.82 13.80
C PHE A 5 -13.48 -3.78 12.36
N TYR A 6 -13.89 -2.77 11.58
CA TYR A 6 -13.40 -2.60 10.20
C TYR A 6 -11.88 -2.45 10.14
N LEU A 7 -11.30 -1.62 11.02
CA LEU A 7 -9.85 -1.46 11.11
C LEU A 7 -9.15 -2.74 11.57
N LEU A 8 -9.74 -3.47 12.54
CA LEU A 8 -9.16 -4.74 13.00
C LEU A 8 -9.15 -5.82 11.90
N PHE A 9 -10.21 -5.95 11.11
CA PHE A 9 -10.23 -6.89 9.98
C PHE A 9 -9.13 -6.61 8.95
N ASN A 10 -8.79 -5.34 8.77
CA ASN A 10 -7.70 -4.95 7.88
C ASN A 10 -6.32 -5.03 8.54
N ILE A 11 -6.19 -4.83 9.84
CA ILE A 11 -4.88 -4.81 10.54
C ILE A 11 -4.41 -6.21 10.93
N VAL A 12 -5.32 -7.03 11.47
CA VAL A 12 -4.97 -8.29 12.13
C VAL A 12 -4.32 -9.29 11.16
N PRO A 13 -4.85 -9.56 9.95
CA PRO A 13 -4.23 -10.54 9.04
C PRO A 13 -2.78 -10.20 8.69
N HIS A 14 -2.51 -8.92 8.38
CA HIS A 14 -1.16 -8.45 8.07
C HIS A 14 -0.24 -8.44 9.30
N GLY A 15 -0.79 -8.17 10.49
CA GLY A 15 -0.06 -8.26 11.74
C GLY A 15 0.33 -9.69 12.11
N LEU A 16 -0.56 -10.67 11.84
CA LEU A 16 -0.31 -12.09 12.08
C LEU A 16 0.75 -12.65 11.15
N ALA A 17 0.79 -12.22 9.89
CA ALA A 17 1.83 -12.59 8.94
C ALA A 17 3.25 -12.24 9.43
N GLY A 18 3.39 -11.22 10.28
CA GLY A 18 4.67 -10.82 10.88
C GLY A 18 5.11 -11.65 12.09
N VAL A 19 4.33 -12.64 12.53
CA VAL A 19 4.66 -13.49 13.69
C VAL A 19 5.70 -14.53 13.27
N PRO A 20 6.87 -14.62 13.93
CA PRO A 20 7.87 -15.63 13.60
C PRO A 20 7.31 -17.04 13.69
N VAL A 21 7.69 -17.91 12.74
CA VAL A 21 7.31 -19.35 12.65
C VAL A 21 5.84 -19.62 12.33
N ALA A 22 4.90 -18.89 12.92
CA ALA A 22 3.46 -19.12 12.73
C ALA A 22 2.80 -18.18 11.70
N GLY A 23 3.47 -17.09 11.32
CA GLY A 23 2.88 -16.03 10.51
C GLY A 23 2.50 -16.47 9.11
N ASP A 24 3.39 -17.20 8.43
CA ASP A 24 3.13 -17.73 7.09
C ASP A 24 1.93 -18.69 7.10
N TRP A 25 1.92 -19.64 8.05
CA TRP A 25 0.80 -20.56 8.22
C TRP A 25 -0.53 -19.85 8.53
N LEU A 26 -0.52 -18.82 9.38
CA LEU A 26 -1.72 -18.04 9.69
C LEU A 26 -2.22 -17.25 8.48
N LEU A 27 -1.31 -16.71 7.68
CA LEU A 27 -1.64 -15.99 6.46
C LEU A 27 -2.18 -16.94 5.40
N GLU A 28 -1.58 -18.11 5.22
CA GLU A 28 -2.07 -19.17 4.33
C GLU A 28 -3.47 -19.61 4.73
N LEU A 29 -3.69 -19.93 6.02
CA LEU A 29 -5.02 -20.28 6.52
C LEU A 29 -6.06 -19.18 6.25
N TRP A 30 -5.68 -17.91 6.43
CA TRP A 30 -6.53 -16.77 6.11
C TRP A 30 -6.86 -16.69 4.62
N LEU A 31 -5.85 -16.84 3.76
CA LEU A 31 -6.01 -16.80 2.31
C LEU A 31 -6.84 -17.98 1.80
N GLU A 32 -6.66 -19.19 2.33
CA GLU A 32 -7.45 -20.38 2.00
C GLU A 32 -8.90 -20.23 2.43
N LEU A 33 -9.15 -19.70 3.63
CA LEU A 33 -10.51 -19.43 4.11
C LEU A 33 -11.24 -18.45 3.18
N TRP A 34 -10.60 -17.32 2.85
CA TRP A 34 -11.17 -16.38 1.88
C TRP A 34 -11.28 -17.00 0.49
N GLY A 35 -10.28 -17.79 0.10
CA GLY A 35 -10.23 -18.72 -1.03
C GLY A 35 -11.56 -19.44 -1.25
N ALA A 36 -11.91 -20.25 -0.26
CA ALA A 36 -13.07 -21.12 -0.27
C ALA A 36 -14.40 -20.34 -0.24
N LEU A 37 -14.43 -19.19 0.45
CA LEU A 37 -15.65 -18.38 0.58
C LEU A 37 -15.90 -17.49 -0.64
N MET A 38 -14.88 -17.13 -1.42
CA MET A 38 -15.00 -16.07 -2.41
C MET A 38 -16.01 -16.34 -3.54
N PRO A 39 -16.19 -17.54 -4.08
CA PRO A 39 -17.23 -17.78 -5.08
C PRO A 39 -18.63 -17.43 -4.56
N LEU A 40 -18.93 -17.80 -3.30
CA LEU A 40 -20.19 -17.47 -2.64
C LEU A 40 -20.30 -15.96 -2.36
N LEU A 41 -19.25 -15.38 -1.81
CA LEU A 41 -19.22 -13.97 -1.42
C LEU A 41 -19.23 -13.03 -2.63
N GLY A 42 -18.57 -13.41 -3.73
CA GLY A 42 -18.55 -12.70 -5.00
C GLY A 42 -19.92 -12.73 -5.68
N ASN A 43 -20.58 -13.88 -5.68
CA ASN A 43 -21.96 -14.00 -6.16
C ASN A 43 -22.92 -13.14 -5.34
N ALA A 44 -22.83 -13.21 -4.01
CA ALA A 44 -23.71 -12.45 -3.12
C ALA A 44 -23.47 -10.93 -3.15
N ALA A 45 -22.25 -10.48 -3.45
CA ALA A 45 -21.93 -9.04 -3.52
C ALA A 45 -22.18 -8.44 -4.91
N LEU A 46 -21.77 -9.13 -5.97
CA LEU A 46 -21.69 -8.57 -7.33
C LEU A 46 -22.35 -9.45 -8.40
N GLY A 47 -22.97 -10.58 -8.03
CA GLY A 47 -23.58 -11.51 -8.98
C GLY A 47 -22.56 -12.28 -9.83
N ILE A 48 -21.29 -12.33 -9.43
CA ILE A 48 -20.25 -13.05 -10.15
C ILE A 48 -20.44 -14.56 -9.93
N GLU A 49 -20.75 -15.30 -10.99
CA GLU A 49 -20.87 -16.75 -10.96
C GLU A 49 -19.50 -17.39 -11.23
N GLY A 50 -19.02 -18.25 -10.31
CA GLY A 50 -17.76 -18.98 -10.46
C GLY A 50 -16.57 -18.37 -9.71
N PRO A 51 -15.36 -18.93 -9.89
CA PRO A 51 -14.15 -18.48 -9.20
C PRO A 51 -13.70 -17.10 -9.70
N ILE A 52 -13.29 -16.23 -8.78
CA ILE A 52 -12.66 -14.94 -9.10
C ILE A 52 -11.17 -15.19 -9.31
N GLU A 53 -10.69 -15.01 -10.54
CA GLU A 53 -9.27 -15.17 -10.85
C GLU A 53 -8.41 -14.14 -10.11
N VAL A 54 -7.36 -14.63 -9.45
CA VAL A 54 -6.32 -13.80 -8.81
C VAL A 54 -5.06 -13.93 -9.65
N VAL A 55 -4.79 -12.92 -10.46
CA VAL A 55 -3.54 -12.84 -11.22
C VAL A 55 -2.53 -12.09 -10.37
N PRO A 56 -1.38 -12.70 -9.99
CA PRO A 56 -0.33 -12.02 -9.23
C PRO A 56 0.31 -10.91 -10.07
N THR A 57 -0.27 -9.72 -10.03
CA THR A 57 0.17 -8.53 -10.77
C THR A 57 0.95 -7.55 -9.89
N GLY A 58 1.04 -7.82 -8.58
CA GLY A 58 1.48 -6.85 -7.58
C GLY A 58 0.43 -5.77 -7.27
N SER A 59 -0.77 -5.86 -7.85
CA SER A 59 -1.93 -5.00 -7.57
C SER A 59 -2.59 -5.35 -6.24
N GLY A 60 -3.05 -4.32 -5.51
CA GLY A 60 -3.95 -4.47 -4.36
C GLY A 60 -5.43 -4.18 -4.68
N ASP A 61 -5.77 -3.98 -5.96
CA ASP A 61 -7.07 -3.52 -6.45
C ASP A 61 -7.72 -4.52 -7.42
N MET A 62 -7.59 -5.83 -7.16
CA MET A 62 -8.28 -6.84 -7.96
C MET A 62 -9.75 -6.94 -7.54
N THR A 63 -10.60 -7.50 -8.41
CA THR A 63 -12.02 -7.83 -8.09
C THR A 63 -12.12 -8.57 -6.76
N TRP A 64 -11.19 -9.50 -6.52
CA TRP A 64 -11.01 -10.20 -5.25
C TRP A 64 -10.94 -9.25 -4.04
N ASN A 65 -10.10 -8.22 -4.11
CA ASN A 65 -9.88 -7.27 -3.02
C ASN A 65 -11.12 -6.40 -2.79
N TYR A 66 -11.81 -5.96 -3.85
CA TYR A 66 -13.05 -5.19 -3.71
C TYR A 66 -14.18 -5.99 -3.05
N VAL A 67 -14.37 -7.25 -3.44
CA VAL A 67 -15.36 -8.14 -2.81
C VAL A 67 -15.02 -8.38 -1.34
N GLN A 68 -13.74 -8.64 -1.03
CA GLN A 68 -13.29 -8.78 0.36
C GLN A 68 -13.56 -7.53 1.19
N GLN A 69 -13.22 -6.34 0.68
CA GLN A 69 -13.45 -5.07 1.39
C GLN A 69 -14.94 -4.78 1.61
N PHE A 70 -15.79 -5.08 0.63
CA PHE A 70 -17.24 -5.00 0.79
C PHE A 70 -17.71 -5.86 1.97
N TRP A 71 -17.27 -7.13 2.03
CA TRP A 71 -17.66 -8.01 3.13
C TRP A 71 -17.04 -7.63 4.47
N PHE A 72 -15.83 -7.06 4.52
CA PHE A 72 -15.30 -6.47 5.75
C PHE A 72 -16.20 -5.36 6.29
N VAL A 73 -16.75 -4.50 5.43
CA VAL A 73 -17.70 -3.45 5.82
C VAL A 73 -18.99 -4.08 6.35
N VAL A 74 -19.58 -5.03 5.62
CA VAL A 74 -20.83 -5.70 6.03
C VAL A 74 -20.67 -6.41 7.37
N ILE A 75 -19.60 -7.20 7.53
CA ILE A 75 -19.32 -7.96 8.76
C ILE A 75 -19.02 -7.00 9.91
N ALA A 76 -18.22 -5.94 9.70
CA ALA A 76 -17.95 -4.95 10.73
C ALA A 76 -19.22 -4.24 11.20
N ALA A 77 -20.16 -3.97 10.28
CA ALA A 77 -21.48 -3.40 10.62
C ALA A 77 -22.32 -4.38 11.42
N ALA A 78 -22.42 -5.64 10.98
CA ALA A 78 -23.17 -6.68 11.69
C ALA A 78 -22.62 -6.92 13.10
N VAL A 79 -21.30 -7.05 13.26
CA VAL A 79 -20.65 -7.22 14.56
C VAL A 79 -20.85 -5.99 15.44
N ALA A 80 -20.78 -4.77 14.89
CA ALA A 80 -21.04 -3.56 15.65
C ALA A 80 -22.48 -3.48 16.15
N VAL A 81 -23.47 -3.84 15.32
CA VAL A 81 -24.89 -3.89 15.71
C VAL A 81 -25.11 -4.95 16.79
N ALA A 82 -24.60 -6.17 16.57
CA ALA A 82 -24.68 -7.25 17.56
C ALA A 82 -24.05 -6.84 18.89
N TRP A 83 -22.87 -6.21 18.84
CA TRP A 83 -22.20 -5.66 20.02
C TRP A 83 -23.08 -4.64 20.74
N THR A 84 -23.65 -3.67 20.02
CA THR A 84 -24.53 -2.65 20.61
C THR A 84 -25.79 -3.24 21.25
N VAL A 85 -26.36 -4.30 20.67
CA VAL A 85 -27.57 -4.97 21.21
C VAL A 85 -27.26 -5.86 22.42
N LEU A 86 -26.13 -6.56 22.39
CA LEU A 86 -25.70 -7.49 23.44
C LEU A 86 -25.06 -6.78 24.63
N GLU A 87 -24.41 -5.64 24.41
CA GLU A 87 -23.79 -4.82 25.45
C GLU A 87 -24.85 -4.09 26.28
N ARG A 88 -25.53 -4.85 27.15
CA ARG A 88 -26.49 -4.34 28.14
C ARG A 88 -25.83 -3.92 29.46
N ARG A 89 -24.52 -4.13 29.62
CA ARG A 89 -23.73 -3.76 30.81
C ARG A 89 -22.67 -2.74 30.44
N ARG A 90 -22.51 -1.69 31.25
CA ARG A 90 -21.49 -0.64 31.07
C ARG A 90 -20.09 -1.19 31.33
N ARG A 91 -19.52 -1.93 30.37
CA ARG A 91 -18.10 -2.30 30.41
C ARG A 91 -17.25 -1.09 30.04
N ASP A 92 -16.14 -0.90 30.75
CA ASP A 92 -15.16 0.11 30.39
C ASP A 92 -14.42 -0.32 29.11
N LEU A 93 -14.67 0.39 28.02
CA LEU A 93 -14.04 0.17 26.71
C LEU A 93 -12.75 0.98 26.52
N ALA A 94 -12.31 1.76 27.52
CA ALA A 94 -11.09 2.54 27.43
C ALA A 94 -9.85 1.67 27.14
N PRO A 95 -9.66 0.47 27.73
CA PRO A 95 -8.55 -0.40 27.38
C PRO A 95 -8.60 -0.87 25.93
N PHE A 96 -9.78 -1.24 25.43
CA PHE A 96 -9.97 -1.68 24.05
C PHE A 96 -9.60 -0.56 23.05
N HIS A 97 -10.12 0.65 23.26
CA HIS A 97 -9.77 1.80 22.42
C HIS A 97 -8.30 2.20 22.52
N ALA A 98 -7.67 2.03 23.69
CA ALA A 98 -6.22 2.26 23.84
C ALA A 98 -5.39 1.28 22.99
N TRP A 99 -5.74 -0.01 23.02
CA TRP A 99 -5.05 -1.02 22.21
C TRP A 99 -5.32 -0.86 20.71
N LEU A 100 -6.56 -0.55 20.32
CA LEU A 100 -6.89 -0.24 18.93
C LEU A 100 -6.07 0.94 18.40
N ARG A 101 -5.97 2.03 19.17
CA ARG A 101 -5.15 3.20 18.79
C ARG A 101 -3.68 2.82 18.61
N ILE A 102 -3.14 1.95 19.47
CA ILE A 102 -1.78 1.43 19.31
C ILE A 102 -1.67 0.62 18.01
N ALA A 103 -2.59 -0.31 17.75
CA ALA A 103 -2.57 -1.13 16.54
C ALA A 103 -2.61 -0.26 15.26
N VAL A 104 -3.60 0.63 15.15
CA VAL A 104 -3.74 1.55 13.99
C VAL A 104 -2.47 2.38 13.79
N ARG A 105 -1.92 2.93 14.87
CA ARG A 105 -0.73 3.79 14.80
C ARG A 105 0.50 3.05 14.31
N TYR A 106 0.75 1.83 14.83
CA TYR A 106 1.91 1.04 14.43
C TYR A 106 1.75 0.41 13.05
N SER A 107 0.52 0.04 12.64
CA SER A 107 0.23 -0.39 11.27
C SER A 107 0.45 0.74 10.26
N LEU A 108 -0.03 1.94 10.56
CA LEU A 108 0.24 3.11 9.73
C LEU A 108 1.73 3.45 9.69
N ALA A 109 2.42 3.44 10.84
CA ALA A 109 3.86 3.69 10.90
C ALA A 109 4.66 2.68 10.06
N LEU A 110 4.28 1.40 10.12
CA LEU A 110 4.90 0.34 9.31
C LEU A 110 4.75 0.64 7.81
N ALA A 111 3.54 0.99 7.37
CA ALA A 111 3.30 1.34 5.98
C ALA A 111 4.10 2.59 5.55
N MET A 112 4.13 3.62 6.39
CA MET A 112 4.88 4.86 6.11
C MET A 112 6.39 4.60 5.98
N PHE A 113 6.96 3.77 6.86
CA PHE A 113 8.35 3.36 6.71
C PHE A 113 8.57 2.52 5.46
N SER A 114 7.69 1.55 5.17
CA SER A 114 7.83 0.69 4.00
C SER A 114 7.88 1.48 2.69
N TYR A 115 6.89 2.36 2.46
CA TYR A 115 6.83 3.18 1.24
C TYR A 115 7.91 4.27 1.20
N GLY A 116 8.20 4.91 2.34
CA GLY A 116 9.22 5.96 2.40
C GLY A 116 10.62 5.41 2.10
N LEU A 117 10.94 4.24 2.65
CA LEU A 117 12.20 3.54 2.35
C LEU A 117 12.23 3.02 0.91
N ALA A 118 11.10 2.57 0.35
CA ALA A 118 11.02 2.15 -1.04
C ALA A 118 11.33 3.29 -2.03
N LYS A 119 10.99 4.53 -1.68
CA LYS A 119 11.37 5.71 -2.47
C LYS A 119 12.85 6.04 -2.35
N TRP A 120 13.44 5.91 -1.16
CA TRP A 120 14.86 6.16 -0.95
C TRP A 120 15.76 5.09 -1.53
N SER A 121 15.33 3.83 -1.49
CA SER A 121 16.10 2.70 -2.01
C SER A 121 16.12 2.67 -3.55
N GLY A 122 15.25 3.46 -4.19
CA GLY A 122 15.01 3.44 -5.63
C GLY A 122 14.06 2.32 -6.04
N ASN A 123 13.49 1.57 -5.09
CA ASN A 123 12.62 0.43 -5.36
C ASN A 123 11.27 0.84 -5.97
N GLN A 124 10.71 1.99 -5.56
CA GLN A 124 9.35 2.40 -5.91
C GLN A 124 9.19 2.96 -7.33
N PHE A 125 10.10 3.86 -7.75
CA PHE A 125 10.06 4.54 -9.04
C PHE A 125 11.34 4.21 -9.80
N GLN A 126 11.31 3.07 -10.50
CA GLN A 126 12.43 2.62 -11.31
C GLN A 126 12.62 3.51 -12.55
N PRO A 127 13.85 3.64 -13.06
CA PRO A 127 14.09 4.26 -14.36
C PRO A 127 13.26 3.59 -15.47
N PRO A 128 12.80 4.34 -16.48
CA PRO A 128 12.08 3.77 -17.61
C PRO A 128 12.95 2.77 -18.37
N ASP A 129 12.37 1.63 -18.73
CA ASP A 129 13.02 0.62 -19.56
C ASP A 129 12.91 0.96 -21.06
N ALA A 130 13.50 0.12 -21.92
CA ALA A 130 13.49 0.34 -23.37
C ALA A 130 12.07 0.41 -23.95
N LEU A 131 11.13 -0.38 -23.41
CA LEU A 131 9.74 -0.36 -23.82
C LEU A 131 9.11 0.99 -23.48
N ARG A 132 9.30 1.47 -22.25
CA ARG A 132 8.75 2.74 -21.76
C ARG A 132 9.33 3.95 -22.50
N LEU A 133 10.59 3.87 -22.93
CA LEU A 133 11.23 4.92 -23.73
C LEU A 133 10.74 4.95 -25.19
N GLY A 134 10.30 3.82 -25.72
CA GLY A 134 9.76 3.71 -27.08
C GLY A 134 8.26 4.01 -27.19
N GLU A 135 7.54 4.04 -26.07
CA GLU A 135 6.10 4.26 -25.98
C GLU A 135 5.73 5.72 -26.25
N THR A 136 4.69 5.95 -27.05
CA THR A 136 4.20 7.32 -27.28
C THR A 136 3.37 7.80 -26.09
N PHE A 137 3.30 9.12 -25.88
CA PHE A 137 2.44 9.69 -24.83
C PHE A 137 0.96 9.31 -24.98
N GLY A 138 0.49 9.09 -26.22
CA GLY A 138 -0.90 8.72 -26.48
C GLY A 138 -1.23 7.27 -26.14
N ASP A 139 -0.24 6.37 -26.22
CA ASP A 139 -0.39 4.95 -25.91
C ASP A 139 -0.07 4.62 -24.44
N ALA A 140 0.68 5.50 -23.77
CA ALA A 140 1.12 5.31 -22.40
C ALA A 140 -0.05 5.21 -21.40
N SER A 141 0.00 4.17 -20.57
CA SER A 141 -0.97 4.04 -19.47
C SER A 141 -0.87 5.22 -18.46
N PRO A 142 -1.98 5.61 -17.81
CA PRO A 142 -1.96 6.69 -16.80
C PRO A 142 -0.96 6.43 -15.68
N MET A 143 -0.89 5.19 -15.17
CA MET A 143 0.06 4.79 -14.13
C MET A 143 1.49 4.94 -14.63
N GLY A 144 1.77 4.43 -15.84
CA GLY A 144 3.09 4.56 -16.42
C GLY A 144 3.53 6.03 -16.47
N LEU A 145 2.64 6.94 -16.89
CA LEU A 145 2.96 8.36 -17.02
C LEU A 145 3.30 8.97 -15.66
N ALA A 146 2.50 8.67 -14.64
CA ALA A 146 2.79 9.08 -13.27
C ALA A 146 4.12 8.50 -12.76
N TRP A 147 4.40 7.21 -13.01
CA TRP A 147 5.64 6.56 -12.57
C TRP A 147 6.87 7.17 -13.22
N THR A 148 6.83 7.41 -14.53
CA THR A 148 7.93 8.05 -15.26
C THR A 148 8.13 9.49 -14.78
N PHE A 149 7.05 10.25 -14.57
CA PHE A 149 7.13 11.63 -14.08
C PHE A 149 7.71 11.71 -12.66
N LEU A 150 7.20 10.91 -11.74
CA LEU A 150 7.66 10.88 -10.35
C LEU A 150 9.10 10.37 -10.26
N GLY A 151 9.43 9.31 -11.02
CA GLY A 151 10.77 8.71 -11.08
C GLY A 151 11.82 9.59 -11.74
N PHE A 152 11.44 10.55 -12.57
CA PHE A 152 12.37 11.46 -13.26
C PHE A 152 13.19 12.31 -12.27
N SER A 153 12.64 12.67 -11.11
CA SER A 153 13.31 13.53 -10.13
C SER A 153 13.67 12.78 -8.84
N PRO A 154 14.94 12.33 -8.69
CA PRO A 154 15.42 11.70 -7.45
C PRO A 154 15.20 12.58 -6.22
N ALA A 155 15.37 13.90 -6.36
CA ALA A 155 15.14 14.85 -5.27
C ALA A 155 13.68 14.85 -4.80
N TYR A 156 12.72 14.78 -5.74
CA TYR A 156 11.30 14.69 -5.40
C TYR A 156 10.95 13.35 -4.75
N CYS A 157 11.50 12.24 -5.26
CA CYS A 157 11.37 10.92 -4.63
C CYS A 157 11.90 10.92 -3.20
N TRP A 158 13.07 11.51 -2.96
CA TRP A 158 13.63 11.62 -1.61
C TRP A 158 12.82 12.51 -0.70
N PHE A 159 12.32 13.65 -1.19
CA PHE A 159 11.48 14.56 -0.44
C PHE A 159 10.18 13.88 0.03
N THR A 160 9.47 13.22 -0.88
CA THR A 160 8.23 12.52 -0.53
C THR A 160 8.48 11.30 0.35
N GLY A 161 9.57 10.56 0.11
CA GLY A 161 9.99 9.46 0.99
C GLY A 161 10.39 9.93 2.39
N LEU A 162 11.03 11.10 2.52
CA LEU A 162 11.34 11.71 3.81
C LEU A 162 10.06 12.07 4.57
N ALA A 163 9.07 12.65 3.89
CA ALA A 163 7.79 12.97 4.52
C ALA A 163 7.10 11.72 5.09
N GLU A 164 7.14 10.59 4.36
CA GLU A 164 6.62 9.30 4.81
C GLU A 164 7.42 8.76 6.01
N VAL A 165 8.75 8.68 5.92
CA VAL A 165 9.61 8.21 7.02
C VAL A 165 9.44 9.07 8.28
N LEU A 166 9.35 10.40 8.14
CA LEU A 166 9.10 11.31 9.26
C LEU A 166 7.72 11.08 9.87
N ALA A 167 6.68 10.89 9.06
CA ALA A 167 5.35 10.54 9.56
C ALA A 167 5.38 9.23 10.37
N GLY A 168 6.02 8.19 9.83
CA GLY A 168 6.24 6.91 10.50
C GLY A 168 6.99 7.07 11.83
N ALA A 169 8.08 7.84 11.85
CA ALA A 169 8.87 8.10 13.05
C ALA A 169 8.05 8.83 14.13
N LEU A 170 7.29 9.86 13.76
CA LEU A 170 6.44 10.61 14.70
C LEU A 170 5.33 9.72 15.29
N LEU A 171 4.78 8.79 14.51
CA LEU A 171 3.77 7.82 14.97
C LEU A 171 4.32 6.84 16.02
N VAL A 172 5.63 6.58 16.06
CA VAL A 172 6.22 5.63 17.02
C VAL A 172 6.13 6.13 18.47
N TRP A 173 6.09 7.43 18.72
CA TRP A 173 5.93 7.99 20.07
C TRP A 173 4.54 8.59 20.28
N ARG A 174 3.88 8.19 21.37
CA ARG A 174 2.55 8.72 21.76
C ARG A 174 2.48 10.24 21.87
N ARG A 175 3.60 10.91 22.19
CA ARG A 175 3.68 12.37 22.35
C ARG A 175 3.63 13.12 21.01
N THR A 176 4.09 12.47 19.95
CA THR A 176 4.19 13.04 18.59
C THR A 176 3.19 12.41 17.63
N ALA A 177 2.39 11.43 18.10
CA ALA A 177 1.47 10.65 17.28
C ALA A 177 0.49 11.50 16.48
N THR A 178 -0.01 12.59 17.07
CA THR A 178 -0.96 13.50 16.41
C THR A 178 -0.32 14.27 15.27
N LEU A 179 0.91 14.76 15.47
CA LEU A 179 1.68 15.39 14.39
C LEU A 179 1.99 14.38 13.28
N GLY A 180 2.38 13.16 13.66
CA GLY A 180 2.60 12.06 12.72
C GLY A 180 1.33 11.70 11.94
N GLY A 181 0.16 11.68 12.60
CA GLY A 181 -1.13 11.44 11.96
C GLY A 181 -1.55 12.54 10.98
N LEU A 182 -1.32 13.81 11.33
CA LEU A 182 -1.57 14.94 10.43
C LEU A 182 -0.65 14.92 9.21
N LEU A 183 0.65 14.69 9.41
CA LEU A 183 1.60 14.57 8.31
C LEU A 183 1.25 13.37 7.41
N ALA A 184 0.98 12.21 8.00
CA ALA A 184 0.52 11.03 7.27
C ALA A 184 -0.78 11.29 6.50
N ALA A 185 -1.74 12.03 7.08
CA ALA A 185 -2.99 12.34 6.39
C ALA A 185 -2.75 13.23 5.16
N GLY A 186 -1.89 14.24 5.25
CA GLY A 186 -1.52 15.08 4.10
C GLY A 186 -0.80 14.28 3.01
N VAL A 187 0.17 13.45 3.40
CA VAL A 187 0.91 12.57 2.47
C VAL A 187 -0.04 11.57 1.80
N MET A 188 -0.84 10.86 2.60
CA MET A 188 -1.75 9.85 2.08
C MET A 188 -2.89 10.44 1.26
N ALA A 189 -3.36 11.65 1.55
CA ALA A 189 -4.33 12.33 0.70
C ALA A 189 -3.78 12.57 -0.71
N ASN A 190 -2.51 12.98 -0.82
CA ASN A 190 -1.85 13.13 -2.12
C ASN A 190 -1.66 11.78 -2.83
N VAL A 191 -1.18 10.75 -2.13
CA VAL A 191 -1.00 9.40 -2.68
C VAL A 191 -2.32 8.81 -3.16
N VAL A 192 -3.39 8.90 -2.36
CA VAL A 192 -4.75 8.49 -2.74
C VAL A 192 -5.16 9.20 -4.02
N MET A 193 -4.93 10.52 -4.11
CA MET A 193 -5.34 11.25 -5.29
C MET A 193 -4.57 10.87 -6.55
N ILE A 194 -3.26 10.66 -6.45
CA ILE A 194 -2.48 10.10 -7.55
C ILE A 194 -3.03 8.73 -7.95
N ASN A 195 -3.38 7.88 -6.99
CA ASN A 195 -3.86 6.53 -7.30
C ASN A 195 -5.19 6.52 -8.05
N PHE A 196 -6.13 7.38 -7.68
CA PHE A 196 -7.41 7.51 -8.37
C PHE A 196 -7.27 8.22 -9.73
N CYS A 197 -6.47 9.28 -9.81
CA CYS A 197 -6.35 10.08 -11.04
C CYS A 197 -5.47 9.43 -12.11
N PHE A 198 -4.49 8.61 -11.72
CA PHE A 198 -3.55 7.94 -12.64
C PHE A 198 -3.73 6.42 -12.65
N ASP A 199 -4.88 5.94 -12.20
CA ASP A 199 -5.24 4.51 -12.18
C ASP A 199 -4.15 3.59 -11.62
N VAL A 200 -3.53 4.02 -10.52
CA VAL A 200 -2.52 3.22 -9.83
C VAL A 200 -3.23 2.13 -9.03
N PRO A 201 -2.85 0.85 -9.15
CA PRO A 201 -3.63 -0.27 -8.63
C PRO A 201 -3.38 -0.56 -7.13
N VAL A 202 -3.45 0.49 -6.29
CA VAL A 202 -3.32 0.45 -4.82
C VAL A 202 -4.28 1.44 -4.12
N LYS A 203 -5.46 1.69 -4.70
CA LYS A 203 -6.48 2.63 -4.23
C LYS A 203 -7.12 2.19 -2.91
N LEU A 204 -7.43 0.90 -2.76
CA LEU A 204 -8.05 0.38 -1.54
C LEU A 204 -7.12 0.54 -0.33
N TYR A 205 -5.87 0.12 -0.49
CA TYR A 205 -4.89 0.17 0.59
C TYR A 205 -4.48 1.61 0.92
N SER A 206 -4.26 2.48 -0.07
CA SER A 206 -3.93 3.88 0.21
C SER A 206 -5.08 4.62 0.89
N SER A 207 -6.34 4.33 0.53
CA SER A 207 -7.52 4.90 1.18
C SER A 207 -7.67 4.43 2.63
N LEU A 208 -7.38 3.16 2.89
CA LEU A 208 -7.33 2.62 4.26
C LEU A 208 -6.25 3.31 5.10
N LEU A 209 -5.04 3.54 4.55
CA LEU A 209 -3.97 4.25 5.24
C LEU A 209 -4.35 5.72 5.53
N LEU A 210 -5.02 6.38 4.59
CA LEU A 210 -5.59 7.72 4.81
C LEU A 210 -6.63 7.69 5.95
N LEU A 211 -7.54 6.71 5.96
CA LEU A 211 -8.50 6.53 7.05
C LEU A 211 -7.79 6.32 8.40
N MET A 212 -6.75 5.48 8.46
CA MET A 212 -5.96 5.28 9.67
C MET A 212 -5.30 6.59 10.13
N ALA A 213 -4.73 7.37 9.21
CA ALA A 213 -4.10 8.65 9.52
C ALA A 213 -5.11 9.67 10.08
N VAL A 214 -6.29 9.76 9.45
CA VAL A 214 -7.40 10.59 9.93
C VAL A 214 -7.87 10.12 11.29
N VAL A 215 -7.99 8.82 11.56
CA VAL A 215 -8.36 8.29 12.87
C VAL A 215 -7.34 8.65 13.95
N VAL A 216 -6.04 8.56 13.63
CA VAL A 216 -4.97 8.97 14.55
C VAL A 216 -5.03 10.46 14.83
N ALA A 217 -5.19 11.31 13.80
CA ALA A 217 -5.29 12.76 13.96
C ALA A 217 -6.58 13.18 14.70
N ALA A 218 -7.71 12.53 14.38
CA ALA A 218 -9.02 12.82 14.94
C ALA A 218 -9.11 12.53 16.44
N HIS A 219 -8.24 11.67 16.97
CA HIS A 219 -8.16 11.43 18.41
C HIS A 219 -7.93 12.72 19.22
N ASP A 220 -7.15 13.65 18.67
CA ASP A 220 -6.85 14.95 19.27
C ASP A 220 -7.68 16.08 18.64
N ALA A 221 -8.73 15.78 17.86
CA ALA A 221 -9.55 16.79 17.17
C ALA A 221 -10.06 17.91 18.10
N PRO A 222 -10.55 17.65 19.33
CA PRO A 222 -10.98 18.72 20.22
C PRO A 222 -9.85 19.72 20.55
N ARG A 223 -8.61 19.22 20.71
CA ARG A 223 -7.43 20.04 20.98
C ARG A 223 -6.98 20.81 19.74
N LEU A 224 -7.01 20.17 18.58
CA LEU A 224 -6.67 20.79 17.30
C LEU A 224 -7.67 21.91 16.96
N LEU A 225 -8.97 21.66 17.12
CA LEU A 225 -10.01 22.66 16.88
C LEU A 225 -9.95 23.81 17.89
N ALA A 226 -9.67 23.52 19.16
CA ALA A 226 -9.48 24.56 20.18
C ALA A 226 -8.39 25.56 19.75
N VAL A 227 -7.22 25.08 19.34
CA VAL A 227 -6.10 25.96 18.95
C VAL A 227 -6.31 26.60 17.58
N LEU A 228 -6.68 25.82 16.57
CA LEU A 228 -6.64 26.26 15.16
C LEU A 228 -7.90 26.99 14.70
N VAL A 229 -9.06 26.65 15.27
CA VAL A 229 -10.37 27.17 14.82
C VAL A 229 -10.95 28.12 15.85
N TYR A 230 -11.03 27.68 17.10
CA TYR A 230 -11.69 28.45 18.15
C TYR A 230 -10.75 29.43 18.86
N ASN A 231 -9.44 29.34 18.63
CA ASN A 231 -8.41 30.13 19.31
C ASN A 231 -8.57 30.12 20.85
N THR A 232 -8.89 28.95 21.42
CA THR A 232 -9.05 28.72 22.86
C THR A 232 -7.94 27.82 23.40
N PRO A 233 -7.62 27.89 24.71
CA PRO A 233 -6.63 27.02 25.33
C PRO A 233 -6.99 25.54 25.14
N ALA A 234 -6.09 24.75 24.54
CA ALA A 234 -6.28 23.32 24.42
C ALA A 234 -6.05 22.61 25.78
N PRO A 235 -6.89 21.62 26.13
CA PRO A 235 -6.64 20.78 27.29
C PRO A 235 -5.34 19.97 27.13
N PRO A 236 -4.74 19.50 28.24
CA PRO A 236 -3.59 18.60 28.20
C PRO A 236 -3.85 17.37 27.33
N ALA A 237 -2.82 16.89 26.64
CA ALA A 237 -2.92 15.68 25.83
C ALA A 237 -3.22 14.46 26.71
N ASP A 238 -4.19 13.64 26.32
CA ASP A 238 -4.40 12.34 26.96
C ASP A 238 -3.31 11.36 26.52
N LEU A 239 -2.29 11.23 27.37
CA LEU A 239 -1.20 10.28 27.17
C LEU A 239 -1.41 8.97 27.94
N SER A 240 -2.65 8.67 28.36
CA SER A 240 -2.99 7.41 29.02
C SER A 240 -2.50 6.22 28.21
N ALA A 241 -1.80 5.31 28.89
CA ALA A 241 -1.36 4.05 28.32
C ALA A 241 -1.96 2.91 29.15
N PRO A 242 -2.20 1.73 28.55
CA PRO A 242 -2.59 0.56 29.31
C PRO A 242 -1.65 0.36 30.50
N VAL A 243 -2.19 0.07 31.67
CA VAL A 243 -1.39 -0.19 32.87
C VAL A 243 -0.67 -1.53 32.66
N LEU A 244 0.65 -1.47 32.46
CA LEU A 244 1.49 -2.63 32.21
C LEU A 244 2.29 -3.00 33.46
N GLY A 245 2.30 -4.29 33.80
CA GLY A 245 3.21 -4.87 34.78
C GLY A 245 4.69 -4.71 34.36
N PRO A 246 5.65 -4.87 35.28
CA PRO A 246 7.07 -4.59 35.03
C PRO A 246 7.64 -5.36 33.83
N LYS A 247 7.32 -6.66 33.70
CA LYS A 247 7.74 -7.49 32.55
C LYS A 247 7.21 -6.94 31.21
N LEU A 248 5.94 -6.51 31.17
CA LEU A 248 5.31 -5.95 29.98
C LEU A 248 5.87 -4.56 29.62
N ARG A 249 6.39 -3.79 30.59
CA ARG A 249 7.09 -2.53 30.29
C ARG A 249 8.40 -2.77 29.57
N VAL A 250 9.18 -3.77 30.00
CA VAL A 250 10.42 -4.19 29.33
C VAL A 250 10.10 -4.70 27.93
N LEU A 251 9.11 -5.59 27.81
CA LEU A 251 8.65 -6.11 26.51
C LEU A 251 8.26 -4.98 25.55
N ARG A 252 7.53 -3.97 26.01
CA ARG A 252 7.17 -2.79 25.21
C ARG A 252 8.40 -2.03 24.70
N VAL A 253 9.42 -1.85 25.52
CA VAL A 253 10.66 -1.16 25.12
C VAL A 253 11.42 -2.00 24.09
N VAL A 254 11.57 -3.30 24.35
CA VAL A 254 12.21 -4.25 23.42
C VAL A 254 11.46 -4.29 22.09
N ALA A 255 10.14 -4.45 22.10
CA ALA A 255 9.31 -4.48 20.89
C ALA A 255 9.44 -3.17 20.10
N LYS A 256 9.48 -2.02 20.79
CA LYS A 256 9.70 -0.73 20.14
C LYS A 256 11.10 -0.60 19.54
N ALA A 257 12.12 -1.10 20.22
CA ALA A 257 13.50 -1.11 19.72
C ALA A 257 13.64 -2.02 18.50
N LEU A 258 13.06 -3.23 18.55
CA LEU A 258 13.02 -4.16 17.41
C LEU A 258 12.27 -3.57 16.22
N PHE A 259 11.11 -2.95 16.45
CA PHE A 259 10.35 -2.26 15.41
C PHE A 259 11.17 -1.15 14.73
N LEU A 260 11.92 -0.36 15.50
CA LEU A 260 12.80 0.67 14.95
C LEU A 260 14.05 0.07 14.26
N LEU A 261 14.60 -1.03 14.77
CA LEU A 261 15.72 -1.74 14.15
C LEU A 261 15.34 -2.36 12.80
N MET A 262 14.08 -2.76 12.62
CA MET A 262 13.58 -3.26 11.35
C MET A 262 13.65 -2.21 10.23
N VAL A 263 13.59 -0.91 10.54
CA VAL A 263 13.67 0.17 9.54
C VAL A 263 15.00 0.13 8.77
N PRO A 264 16.20 0.26 9.39
CA PRO A 264 17.46 0.17 8.65
C PRO A 264 17.69 -1.22 8.04
N VAL A 265 17.26 -2.30 8.69
CA VAL A 265 17.36 -3.66 8.11
C VAL A 265 16.56 -3.76 6.81
N SER A 266 15.30 -3.31 6.81
CA SER A 266 14.45 -3.32 5.63
C SER A 266 15.00 -2.44 4.51
N PHE A 267 15.62 -1.30 4.84
CA PHE A 267 16.29 -0.45 3.87
C PHE A 267 17.48 -1.16 3.20
N VAL A 268 18.34 -1.83 3.97
CA VAL A 268 19.47 -2.61 3.44
C VAL A 268 18.97 -3.75 2.56
N MET A 269 17.93 -4.46 2.98
CA MET A 269 17.33 -5.54 2.19
C MET A 269 16.75 -5.03 0.87
N GLN A 270 16.01 -3.92 0.87
CA GLN A 270 15.50 -3.32 -0.37
C GLN A 270 16.63 -2.86 -1.29
N ARG A 271 17.69 -2.24 -0.74
CA ARG A 271 18.86 -1.83 -1.53
C ARG A 271 19.59 -3.02 -2.14
N ALA A 272 19.74 -4.11 -1.38
CA ALA A 272 20.33 -5.35 -1.87
C ALA A 272 19.47 -5.95 -3.00
N ALA A 273 18.14 -5.99 -2.82
CA ALA A 273 17.21 -6.49 -3.84
C ALA A 273 17.25 -5.66 -5.14
N VAL A 274 17.29 -4.32 -5.03
CA VAL A 274 17.43 -3.45 -6.21
C VAL A 274 18.79 -3.65 -6.89
N ALA A 275 19.87 -3.78 -6.12
CA ALA A 275 21.20 -4.04 -6.67
C ALA A 275 21.28 -5.40 -7.37
N GLU A 276 20.67 -6.43 -6.79
CA GLU A 276 20.55 -7.76 -7.37
C GLU A 276 19.71 -7.74 -8.65
N MET A 277 18.56 -7.07 -8.64
CA MET A 277 17.73 -6.87 -9.83
C MET A 277 18.51 -6.19 -10.96
N MET A 278 19.28 -5.14 -10.65
CA MET A 278 20.12 -4.44 -11.63
C MET A 278 21.31 -5.29 -12.11
N ALA A 279 21.87 -6.15 -11.25
CA ALA A 279 22.93 -7.08 -11.63
C ALA A 279 22.41 -8.25 -12.50
N MET A 280 21.19 -8.72 -12.21
CA MET A 280 20.48 -9.74 -12.98
C MET A 280 19.85 -9.21 -14.27
N ALA A 281 19.73 -7.88 -14.41
CA ALA A 281 19.43 -7.22 -15.67
C ALA A 281 20.61 -7.31 -16.65
N SER A 282 21.22 -8.50 -16.76
CA SER A 282 22.12 -8.88 -17.85
C SER A 282 21.32 -8.70 -19.13
N TYR A 283 21.50 -7.54 -19.76
CA TYR A 283 20.91 -7.22 -21.03
C TYR A 283 21.42 -8.24 -22.02
N GLY A 284 20.61 -9.27 -22.28
CA GLY A 284 20.89 -10.25 -23.33
C GLY A 284 21.10 -9.52 -24.66
N PRO A 285 21.69 -10.18 -25.66
CA PRO A 285 22.00 -9.53 -26.94
C PRO A 285 20.77 -8.93 -27.65
N LEU A 286 19.55 -9.30 -27.23
CA LEU A 286 18.29 -8.80 -27.74
C LEU A 286 17.65 -7.69 -26.90
N TYR A 287 18.23 -7.27 -25.78
CA TYR A 287 17.66 -6.19 -24.97
C TYR A 287 17.78 -4.84 -25.69
N GLY A 288 16.71 -4.06 -25.69
CA GLY A 288 16.67 -2.73 -26.27
C GLY A 288 15.53 -2.52 -27.26
N LEU A 289 15.62 -1.39 -27.98
CA LEU A 289 14.73 -1.03 -29.07
C LEU A 289 15.39 -1.44 -30.40
N TRP A 290 14.63 -2.16 -31.23
CA TRP A 290 15.05 -2.68 -32.52
C TRP A 290 14.23 -2.05 -33.63
N GLU A 291 14.88 -1.71 -34.72
CA GLU A 291 14.21 -1.28 -35.95
C GLU A 291 13.93 -2.50 -36.83
N VAL A 292 12.70 -2.60 -37.34
CA VAL A 292 12.30 -3.69 -38.23
C VAL A 292 12.73 -3.35 -39.66
N GLU A 293 13.85 -3.93 -40.10
CA GLU A 293 14.36 -3.77 -41.47
C GLU A 293 13.44 -4.43 -42.50
N THR A 294 13.01 -5.67 -42.24
CA THR A 294 12.15 -6.45 -43.14
C THR A 294 10.95 -7.01 -42.37
N PHE A 295 9.75 -6.83 -42.91
CA PHE A 295 8.51 -7.34 -42.33
C PHE A 295 7.75 -8.13 -43.39
N SER A 296 7.51 -9.42 -43.13
CA SER A 296 6.67 -10.27 -43.98
C SER A 296 5.46 -10.77 -43.20
N ARG A 297 4.31 -10.79 -43.87
CA ARG A 297 3.07 -11.35 -43.34
C ARG A 297 2.41 -12.17 -44.43
N ASP A 298 2.01 -13.39 -44.10
CA ASP A 298 1.39 -14.34 -45.04
C ASP A 298 2.25 -14.60 -46.31
N GLY A 299 3.59 -14.62 -46.13
CA GLY A 299 4.55 -14.86 -47.21
C GLY A 299 4.87 -13.65 -48.09
N ALA A 300 4.20 -12.50 -47.92
CA ALA A 300 4.47 -11.28 -48.67
C ALA A 300 5.28 -10.28 -47.82
N VAL A 301 6.39 -9.77 -48.38
CA VAL A 301 7.15 -8.66 -47.79
C VAL A 301 6.33 -7.39 -47.94
N ARG A 302 6.10 -6.69 -46.83
CA ARG A 302 5.43 -5.39 -46.84
C ARG A 302 6.46 -4.25 -46.92
N PRO A 303 6.28 -3.29 -47.84
CA PRO A 303 7.17 -2.15 -47.94
C PRO A 303 7.13 -1.30 -46.67
N ALA A 304 8.19 -0.52 -46.44
CA ALA A 304 8.30 0.38 -45.30
C ALA A 304 7.44 1.65 -45.47
N ASP A 305 6.13 1.47 -45.64
CA ASP A 305 5.16 2.56 -45.71
C ASP A 305 4.86 3.08 -44.29
N PRO A 306 5.07 4.38 -44.01
CA PRO A 306 4.70 4.99 -42.74
C PRO A 306 3.21 4.86 -42.39
N ASN A 307 2.34 4.73 -43.38
CA ASN A 307 0.90 4.71 -43.17
C ASN A 307 0.31 3.28 -43.08
N ASP A 308 1.15 2.23 -43.23
CA ASP A 308 0.69 0.85 -43.08
C ASP A 308 0.51 0.49 -41.60
N ALA A 309 -0.73 0.58 -41.13
CA ALA A 309 -1.11 0.26 -39.75
C ALA A 309 -0.88 -1.22 -39.35
N LEU A 310 -0.56 -2.10 -40.32
CA LEU A 310 -0.30 -3.53 -40.09
C LEU A 310 1.20 -3.88 -40.07
N ARG A 311 2.11 -2.92 -40.29
CA ARG A 311 3.56 -3.12 -40.24
C ARG A 311 4.13 -2.59 -38.93
N TRP A 312 4.81 -3.45 -38.17
CA TRP A 312 5.58 -3.01 -37.01
C TRP A 312 6.84 -2.28 -37.46
N ARG A 313 7.10 -1.11 -36.90
CA ARG A 313 8.33 -0.34 -37.16
C ARG A 313 9.42 -0.63 -36.14
N ARG A 314 9.03 -0.81 -34.88
CA ARG A 314 9.96 -1.03 -33.78
C ARG A 314 9.52 -2.22 -32.93
N CYS A 315 10.50 -3.00 -32.50
CA CYS A 315 10.30 -4.08 -31.55
C CYS A 315 11.11 -3.79 -30.29
N SER A 316 10.61 -4.19 -29.13
CA SER A 316 11.37 -4.09 -27.89
C SER A 316 11.48 -5.46 -27.24
N SER A 317 12.61 -5.73 -26.61
CA SER A 317 12.75 -6.86 -25.69
C SER A 317 13.07 -6.31 -24.31
N ALA A 318 12.21 -6.65 -23.34
CA ALA A 318 12.51 -6.47 -21.92
C ALA A 318 13.34 -7.65 -21.39
N THR A 319 13.81 -7.53 -20.14
CA THR A 319 14.61 -8.53 -19.40
C THR A 319 13.88 -9.85 -19.07
N SER A 320 12.62 -10.01 -19.52
CA SER A 320 11.80 -11.22 -19.42
C SER A 320 11.40 -11.68 -20.84
N PRO A 321 11.25 -12.99 -21.14
CA PRO A 321 11.02 -13.50 -22.49
C PRO A 321 9.65 -13.13 -23.11
N THR A 322 8.89 -12.21 -22.50
CA THR A 322 7.69 -11.62 -23.10
C THR A 322 8.06 -10.55 -24.12
N ARG A 323 7.98 -10.93 -25.40
CA ARG A 323 8.19 -10.06 -26.56
C ARG A 323 7.00 -9.10 -26.71
N TRP A 324 7.24 -7.80 -26.78
CA TRP A 324 6.21 -6.81 -27.11
C TRP A 324 6.68 -5.98 -28.31
N CYS A 325 5.95 -6.11 -29.42
CA CYS A 325 6.16 -5.31 -30.63
C CYS A 325 5.26 -4.07 -30.55
N ALA A 326 5.85 -2.87 -30.70
CA ALA A 326 5.11 -1.62 -30.74
C ALA A 326 4.76 -1.27 -32.19
N ARG A 327 3.63 -0.58 -32.38
CA ARG A 327 3.17 -0.16 -33.72
C ARG A 327 3.96 1.05 -34.21
#